data_AF-A4SZI2-F1
#
_entry.id   AF-A4SZI2-F1
#
_cell.length_a   1.000
_cell.length_b   1.000
_cell.length_c   1.000
_cell.angle_alpha   90.00
_cell.angle_beta   90.00
_cell.angle_gamma   90.00
#
_symmetry.space_group_name_H-M   'P 1'
#
loop_
_entity.id
_entity.type
_entity.pdbx_description
1 polymer ?
#
loop_
_entity_poly.entity_id
_entity_poly.type
_entity_poly.pdbx_seq_one_letter_code
_entity_poly.pdbx_strand_id
1 'polypeptide(L)'
;MSALYMGNYGIKTAVLTSHEKFGLYISGYEEDGLNQWPELRKQYVFERVKALLLKEDAYFNQHLDQAVSGNKRWDKFCDDCIELATLDQYFFGKPIFLLHPDSYMNGIASNSLDPLWMSGPDLIGGIPVLRRDH
;
A
#
# COMPACT_ATOMS: atom_id res chain seq x y z
N MET A 1 -6.38 4.77 12.02
CA MET A 1 -5.39 3.89 11.35
C MET A 1 -6.14 3.01 10.35
N SER A 2 -5.47 2.55 9.31
CA SER A 2 -5.99 1.60 8.31
C SER A 2 -4.92 0.55 7.99
N ALA A 3 -5.36 -0.63 7.55
CA ALA A 3 -4.47 -1.62 6.96
C ALA A 3 -4.42 -1.40 5.44
N LEU A 4 -3.28 -0.99 4.92
CA LEU A 4 -3.03 -0.86 3.49
C LEU A 4 -2.91 -2.24 2.85
N TYR A 5 -3.78 -2.53 1.89
CA TYR A 5 -3.75 -3.77 1.12
C TYR A 5 -2.80 -3.66 -0.06
N MET A 6 -1.71 -4.44 -0.04
CA MET A 6 -0.69 -4.39 -1.10
C MET A 6 -0.84 -5.49 -2.16
N GLY A 7 -1.86 -6.34 -2.06
CA GLY A 7 -2.05 -7.47 -2.99
C GLY A 7 -2.20 -7.05 -4.46
N ASN A 8 -2.72 -5.84 -4.72
CA ASN A 8 -2.81 -5.29 -6.08
C ASN A 8 -1.44 -5.00 -6.72
N TYR A 9 -0.39 -4.91 -5.91
CA TYR A 9 0.99 -4.76 -6.36
C TYR A 9 1.75 -6.09 -6.43
N GLY A 10 1.11 -7.21 -6.07
CA GLY A 10 1.75 -8.53 -5.96
C GLY A 10 2.50 -8.75 -4.63
N ILE A 11 2.36 -7.84 -3.68
CA ILE A 11 2.99 -7.88 -2.35
C ILE A 11 1.99 -8.51 -1.37
N LYS A 12 2.43 -9.52 -0.62
CA LYS A 12 1.54 -10.29 0.30
C LYS A 12 1.30 -9.56 1.62
N THR A 13 2.23 -8.73 2.03
CA THR A 13 2.14 -7.97 3.27
C THR A 13 1.03 -6.91 3.22
N ALA A 14 0.21 -6.83 4.27
CA ALA A 14 -0.61 -5.64 4.52
C ALA A 14 0.08 -4.76 5.57
N VAL A 15 0.03 -3.43 5.38
CA VAL A 15 0.78 -2.47 6.21
C VAL A 15 -0.17 -1.62 7.04
N LEU A 16 -0.02 -1.61 8.36
CA LEU A 16 -0.80 -0.73 9.23
C LEU A 16 -0.22 0.70 9.19
N THR A 17 -1.07 1.69 8.93
CA THR A 17 -0.64 3.09 8.85
C THR A 17 -1.73 4.08 9.28
N SER A 18 -1.35 5.32 9.60
CA SER A 18 -2.28 6.43 9.81
C SER A 18 -2.67 7.08 8.48
N HIS A 19 -3.87 7.68 8.41
CA HIS A 19 -4.30 8.39 7.20
C HIS A 19 -3.46 9.64 6.92
N GLU A 20 -2.98 10.29 7.98
CA GLU A 20 -2.09 11.45 7.90
C GLU A 20 -0.82 11.14 7.11
N LYS A 21 -0.30 9.91 7.21
CA LYS A 21 0.93 9.51 6.50
C LYS A 21 0.77 9.55 4.98
N PHE A 22 -0.43 9.24 4.46
CA PHE A 22 -0.70 9.41 3.02
C PHE A 22 -0.64 10.87 2.58
N GLY A 23 -1.21 11.77 3.40
CA GLY A 23 -1.18 13.21 3.14
C GLY A 23 0.25 13.77 3.10
N LEU A 24 1.11 13.35 4.03
CA LEU A 24 2.52 13.77 4.07
C LEU A 24 3.29 13.39 2.78
N TYR A 25 3.09 12.18 2.27
CA TYR A 25 3.70 11.78 1.00
C TYR A 25 3.18 12.60 -0.18
N ILE A 26 1.86 12.79 -0.28
CA ILE A 26 1.26 13.57 -1.37
C ILE A 26 1.76 15.02 -1.36
N SER A 27 1.77 15.67 -0.20
CA SER A 27 2.31 17.03 -0.07
C SER A 27 3.80 17.10 -0.43
N GLY A 28 4.60 16.12 -0.01
CA GLY A 28 6.00 16.02 -0.44
C GLY A 28 6.13 15.90 -1.96
N TYR A 29 5.26 15.16 -2.62
CA TYR A 29 5.30 15.03 -4.07
C TYR A 29 4.86 16.30 -4.84
N GLU A 30 4.00 17.10 -4.22
CA GLU A 30 3.61 18.40 -4.76
C GLU A 30 4.77 19.40 -4.64
N GLU A 31 5.43 19.45 -3.48
CA GLU A 31 6.61 20.28 -3.24
C GLU A 31 7.77 19.94 -4.19
N ASP A 32 8.01 18.65 -4.41
CA ASP A 32 9.02 18.14 -5.34
C ASP A 32 8.63 18.27 -6.82
N GLY A 33 7.39 18.71 -7.11
CA GLY A 33 6.90 18.96 -8.46
C GLY A 33 6.81 17.71 -9.34
N LEU A 34 6.57 16.52 -8.75
CA LEU A 34 6.56 15.27 -9.53
C LEU A 34 5.39 15.20 -10.53
N ASN A 35 4.34 15.99 -10.34
CA ASN A 35 3.24 16.08 -11.30
C ASN A 35 3.70 16.53 -12.69
N GLN A 36 4.76 17.35 -12.77
CA GLN A 36 5.36 17.85 -14.01
C GLN A 36 6.26 16.82 -14.70
N TRP A 37 6.54 15.67 -14.07
CA TRP A 37 7.41 14.68 -14.68
C TRP A 37 6.78 14.05 -15.93
N PRO A 38 7.59 13.73 -16.95
CA PRO A 38 7.12 12.97 -18.10
C PRO A 38 6.54 11.61 -17.68
N GLU A 39 5.50 11.17 -18.37
CA GLU A 39 4.77 9.94 -18.06
C GLU A 39 5.69 8.70 -18.02
N LEU A 40 6.60 8.57 -19.00
CA LEU A 40 7.58 7.47 -19.02
C LEU A 40 8.48 7.45 -17.79
N ARG A 41 8.82 8.62 -17.24
CA ARG A 41 9.64 8.72 -16.03
C ARG A 41 8.83 8.29 -14.80
N LYS A 42 7.56 8.70 -14.71
CA LYS A 42 6.65 8.28 -13.63
C LYS A 42 6.50 6.75 -13.62
N GLN A 43 6.23 6.16 -14.78
CA GLN A 43 6.12 4.71 -14.95
C GLN A 43 7.41 3.98 -14.58
N TYR A 44 8.56 4.45 -15.07
CA TYR A 44 9.85 3.84 -14.75
C TYR A 44 10.16 3.86 -13.25
N VAL A 45 9.92 4.99 -12.58
CA VAL A 45 10.15 5.11 -11.13
C VAL A 45 9.20 4.20 -10.36
N PHE A 46 7.91 4.22 -10.70
CA PHE A 46 6.91 3.36 -10.07
C PHE A 46 7.27 1.88 -10.17
N GLU A 47 7.56 1.38 -11.38
CA GLU A 47 7.92 -0.03 -11.60
C GLU A 47 9.23 -0.41 -10.89
N ARG A 48 10.19 0.52 -10.80
CA ARG A 48 11.44 0.29 -10.08
C ARG A 48 11.21 0.14 -8.57
N VAL A 49 10.40 1.02 -7.96
CA VAL A 49 10.06 0.94 -6.54
C VAL A 49 9.28 -0.35 -6.26
N LYS A 50 8.28 -0.66 -7.08
CA LYS A 50 7.50 -1.91 -6.99
C LYS A 50 8.39 -3.15 -7.06
N ALA A 51 9.33 -3.20 -8.00
CA ALA A 51 10.24 -4.34 -8.15
C ALA A 51 11.18 -4.53 -6.95
N LEU A 52 11.59 -3.43 -6.27
CA LEU A 52 12.36 -3.51 -5.03
C LEU A 52 11.51 -4.06 -3.89
N LEU A 53 10.29 -3.55 -3.74
CA LEU A 53 9.36 -3.99 -2.70
C LEU A 53 8.97 -5.46 -2.85
N LEU A 54 8.79 -5.97 -4.08
CA LEU A 54 8.55 -7.39 -4.31
C LEU A 54 9.70 -8.28 -3.81
N LYS A 55 10.94 -7.80 -3.91
CA LYS A 55 12.11 -8.53 -3.39
C LYS A 55 12.16 -8.52 -1.86
N GLU A 56 11.84 -7.38 -1.25
CA GLU A 56 11.75 -7.26 0.20
C GLU A 56 10.60 -8.11 0.77
N ASP A 57 9.41 -8.08 0.15
CA ASP A 57 8.29 -8.93 0.55
C ASP A 57 8.66 -10.42 0.46
N ALA A 58 9.33 -10.84 -0.62
CA ALA A 58 9.83 -12.21 -0.73
C ALA A 58 10.83 -12.57 0.38
N TYR A 59 11.73 -11.66 0.75
CA TYR A 59 12.67 -11.85 1.86
C TYR A 59 11.93 -12.02 3.19
N PHE A 60 11.03 -11.10 3.56
CA PHE A 60 10.33 -11.17 4.84
C PHE A 60 9.36 -12.34 4.93
N ASN A 61 8.76 -12.77 3.82
CA ASN A 61 7.97 -14.00 3.77
C ASN A 61 8.82 -15.27 4.05
N GLN A 62 10.12 -15.24 3.79
CA GLN A 62 11.05 -16.33 4.15
C GLN A 62 11.64 -16.16 5.55
N HIS A 63 11.62 -14.95 6.11
CA HIS A 63 12.23 -14.56 7.37
C HIS A 63 11.24 -13.81 8.27
N LEU A 64 10.15 -14.50 8.66
CA LEU A 64 9.06 -13.89 9.43
C LEU A 64 9.50 -13.35 10.79
N ASP A 65 10.56 -13.92 11.37
CA ASP A 65 11.18 -13.45 12.62
C ASP A 65 11.82 -12.06 12.48
N GLN A 66 12.14 -11.65 11.25
CA GLN A 66 12.69 -10.34 10.93
C GLN A 66 11.60 -9.30 10.65
N ALA A 67 10.35 -9.72 10.41
CA ALA A 67 9.20 -8.85 10.13
C ALA A 67 8.58 -8.30 11.43
N VAL A 68 9.41 -7.63 12.24
CA VAL A 68 9.05 -7.14 13.57
C VAL A 68 9.34 -5.65 13.72
N SER A 69 8.53 -4.97 14.54
CA SER A 69 8.70 -3.55 14.84
C SER A 69 10.07 -3.26 15.46
N GLY A 70 10.72 -2.18 15.00
CA GLY A 70 12.05 -1.78 15.43
C GLY A 70 13.18 -2.40 14.61
N ASN A 71 12.87 -3.37 13.73
CA ASN A 71 13.79 -3.75 12.66
C ASN A 71 13.74 -2.66 11.57
N LYS A 72 14.80 -1.86 11.48
CA LYS A 72 14.91 -0.76 10.51
C LYS A 72 14.63 -1.15 9.06
N ARG A 73 14.96 -2.38 8.65
CA ARG A 73 14.71 -2.86 7.28
C ARG A 73 13.22 -3.12 7.08
N TRP A 74 12.58 -3.73 8.06
CA TRP A 74 11.13 -3.99 8.05
C TRP A 74 10.32 -2.69 8.11
N ASP A 75 10.70 -1.79 9.02
CA ASP A 75 10.05 -0.48 9.16
C ASP A 75 10.17 0.31 7.85
N LYS A 76 11.35 0.30 7.22
CA LYS A 76 11.56 0.91 5.91
C LYS A 76 10.70 0.26 4.82
N PHE A 77 10.63 -1.07 4.77
CA PHE A 77 9.79 -1.79 3.80
C PHE A 77 8.32 -1.40 3.95
N CYS A 78 7.81 -1.30 5.18
CA CYS A 78 6.44 -0.84 5.44
C CYS A 78 6.22 0.60 4.94
N ASP A 79 7.16 1.49 5.19
CA ASP A 79 7.09 2.89 4.75
C ASP A 79 7.15 3.02 3.22
N ASP A 80 8.04 2.29 2.58
CA ASP A 80 8.18 2.27 1.12
C ASP A 80 6.91 1.66 0.46
N CYS A 81 6.19 0.74 1.12
CA CYS A 81 4.89 0.25 0.66
C CYS A 81 3.81 1.34 0.65
N ILE A 82 3.80 2.19 1.68
CA ILE A 82 2.89 3.34 1.74
C ILE A 82 3.24 4.32 0.61
N GLU A 83 4.54 4.59 0.42
CA GLU A 83 5.04 5.45 -0.65
C GLU A 83 4.61 4.93 -2.04
N LEU A 84 4.72 3.63 -2.30
CA LEU A 84 4.29 3.03 -3.56
C LEU A 84 2.79 3.28 -3.83
N ALA A 85 1.95 3.07 -2.82
CA ALA A 85 0.51 3.25 -2.96
C ALA A 85 0.15 4.73 -3.20
N THR A 86 0.81 5.66 -2.51
CA THR A 86 0.60 7.10 -2.73
C THR A 86 1.15 7.57 -4.07
N LEU A 87 2.27 7.00 -4.55
CA LEU A 87 2.79 7.27 -5.89
C LEU A 87 1.82 6.80 -6.98
N ASP A 88 1.23 5.62 -6.83
CA ASP A 88 0.25 5.08 -7.79
C ASP A 88 -0.99 5.99 -7.88
N GLN A 89 -1.49 6.43 -6.73
CA GLN A 89 -2.58 7.39 -6.66
C GLN A 89 -2.20 8.73 -7.30
N TYR A 90 -1.02 9.26 -6.95
CA TYR A 90 -0.62 10.59 -7.37
C TYR A 90 -0.27 10.66 -8.87
N PHE A 91 0.41 9.65 -9.41
CA PHE A 91 0.79 9.62 -10.82
C PHE A 91 -0.34 9.18 -11.74
N PHE A 92 -1.11 8.17 -11.34
CA PHE A 92 -2.01 7.46 -12.25
C PHE A 92 -3.48 7.49 -11.79
N GLY A 93 -3.79 8.21 -10.70
CA GLY A 93 -5.15 8.35 -10.17
C GLY A 93 -5.72 7.03 -9.64
N LYS A 94 -4.87 6.04 -9.32
CA LYS A 94 -5.34 4.75 -8.80
C LYS A 94 -5.78 4.88 -7.34
N PRO A 95 -6.91 4.28 -6.94
CA PRO A 95 -7.34 4.35 -5.55
C PRO A 95 -6.38 3.57 -4.64
N ILE A 96 -6.15 4.09 -3.43
CA ILE A 96 -5.48 3.33 -2.37
C ILE A 96 -6.47 2.36 -1.75
N PHE A 97 -6.10 1.09 -1.69
CA PHE A 97 -6.95 0.03 -1.15
C PHE A 97 -6.69 -0.16 0.34
N LEU A 98 -7.67 0.17 1.17
CA LEU A 98 -7.57 0.08 2.62
C LEU A 98 -8.52 -0.98 3.16
N LEU A 99 -8.03 -1.81 4.07
CA LEU A 99 -8.83 -2.72 4.88
C LEU A 99 -9.13 -2.05 6.22
N HIS A 100 -10.33 -2.31 6.73
CA HIS A 100 -10.69 -1.94 8.09
C HIS A 100 -9.76 -2.69 9.08
N PRO A 101 -9.02 -2.00 9.96
CA PRO A 101 -8.03 -2.63 10.84
C PRO A 101 -8.60 -3.77 11.68
N ASP A 102 -9.78 -3.56 12.25
CA ASP A 102 -10.41 -4.56 13.12
C ASP A 102 -10.80 -5.82 12.33
N SER A 103 -11.26 -5.66 11.08
CA SER A 103 -11.59 -6.78 10.20
C SER A 103 -10.35 -7.56 9.80
N TYR A 104 -9.24 -6.86 9.56
CA TYR A 104 -7.94 -7.48 9.27
C TYR A 104 -7.39 -8.25 10.48
N MET A 105 -7.37 -7.63 11.67
CA MET A 105 -6.86 -8.24 12.89
C MET A 105 -7.70 -9.46 13.32
N ASN A 106 -9.03 -9.35 13.23
CA ASN A 106 -9.92 -10.48 13.49
C ASN A 106 -9.71 -11.60 12.47
N GLY A 107 -9.43 -11.26 11.21
CA GLY A 107 -9.25 -12.24 10.16
C GLY A 107 -7.94 -13.03 10.23
N ILE A 108 -6.86 -12.39 10.66
CA ILE A 108 -5.61 -13.08 11.02
C ILE A 108 -5.84 -14.01 12.21
N ALA A 109 -6.55 -13.54 13.24
CA ALA A 109 -6.80 -14.33 14.45
C ALA A 109 -7.63 -15.59 14.20
N SER A 110 -8.48 -15.61 13.16
CA SER A 110 -9.34 -16.76 12.82
C SER A 110 -8.74 -17.73 11.79
N ASN A 111 -7.50 -17.52 11.32
CA ASN A 111 -6.79 -18.40 10.37
C ASN A 111 -7.51 -18.64 9.02
N SER A 112 -8.57 -17.89 8.71
CA SER A 112 -9.44 -18.18 7.59
C SER A 112 -9.03 -17.44 6.32
N LEU A 113 -7.77 -17.42 5.90
CA LEU A 113 -7.32 -16.71 4.68
C LEU A 113 -7.90 -17.33 3.38
N ASP A 114 -9.21 -17.21 3.18
CA ASP A 114 -9.95 -17.37 1.93
C ASP A 114 -9.74 -16.10 1.06
N PRO A 115 -9.70 -16.16 -0.29
CA PRO A 115 -9.28 -15.04 -1.14
C PRO A 115 -10.29 -13.88 -1.31
N LEU A 116 -11.40 -13.89 -0.57
CA LEU A 116 -12.61 -13.14 -0.91
C LEU A 116 -13.25 -12.38 0.26
N TRP A 117 -12.54 -11.92 1.29
CA TRP A 117 -13.14 -11.32 2.51
C TRP A 117 -13.88 -9.97 2.31
N MET A 118 -14.93 -9.97 1.48
CA MET A 118 -16.35 -9.80 1.84
C MET A 118 -16.72 -8.60 2.70
N SER A 119 -16.06 -7.48 2.47
CA SER A 119 -16.72 -6.18 2.31
C SER A 119 -15.70 -5.36 1.56
N GLY A 120 -16.08 -4.83 0.39
CA GLY A 120 -15.17 -4.03 -0.43
C GLY A 120 -14.41 -3.03 0.44
N PRO A 121 -13.10 -2.84 0.20
CA PRO A 121 -12.26 -1.99 1.03
C PRO A 121 -12.97 -0.67 1.30
N ASP A 122 -12.94 -0.17 2.54
CA ASP A 122 -13.55 1.11 2.86
C ASP A 122 -12.85 2.19 2.05
N LEU A 123 -13.61 2.80 1.14
CA LEU A 123 -13.17 3.90 0.30
C LEU A 123 -13.40 5.18 1.09
N ILE A 124 -12.33 5.78 1.60
CA ILE A 124 -12.40 7.04 2.34
C ILE A 124 -12.82 8.15 1.35
N GLY A 125 -13.76 8.98 1.79
CA GLY A 125 -14.36 10.05 0.99
C GLY A 125 -13.33 11.03 0.43
N GLY A 126 -13.47 11.33 -0.87
CA GLY A 126 -12.58 12.20 -1.64
C GLY A 126 -12.02 11.56 -2.92
N ILE A 127 -12.13 10.24 -3.04
CA ILE A 127 -11.69 9.46 -4.21
C ILE A 127 -12.94 8.88 -4.91
N PRO A 128 -13.19 9.17 -6.20
CA PRO A 128 -14.36 8.68 -6.89
C PRO A 128 -14.38 7.14 -6.93
N VAL A 129 -15.46 6.58 -6.38
CA VAL A 129 -15.73 5.14 -6.35
C VAL A 129 -16.51 4.76 -7.60
N LEU A 130 -15.87 4.06 -8.55
CA LEU A 130 -16.58 3.36 -9.62
C LEU A 130 -16.88 1.94 -9.15
N ARG A 131 -18.14 1.69 -8.74
CA ARG A 131 -18.64 0.32 -8.60
C ARG A 131 -18.90 -0.23 -10.00
N ARG A 132 -18.31 -1.38 -10.33
CA ARG A 132 -18.84 -2.22 -11.40
C ARG A 132 -19.95 -3.05 -10.78
N ASP A 133 -21.18 -2.69 -11.10
CA ASP A 133 -22.34 -3.51 -10.80
C ASP A 133 -22.22 -4.82 -11.60
N HIS A 134 -22.42 -5.95 -10.92
CA HIS A 134 -22.63 -7.25 -11.55
C HIS A 134 -24.09 -7.43 -11.93
#